data_AF-A0A2P2P922-F1
#
_entry.id   AF-A0A2P2P922-F1
#
_cell.length_a   1.000
_cell.length_b   1.000
_cell.length_c   1.000
_cell.angle_alpha   90.00
_cell.angle_beta   90.00
_cell.angle_gamma   90.00
#
_symmetry.space_group_name_H-M   'P 1'
#
loop_
_entity.id
_entity.type
_entity.pdbx_description
1 polymer ?
#
loop_
_entity_poly.entity_id
_entity_poly.type
_entity_poly.pdbx_seq_one_letter_code
_entity_poly.pdbx_strand_id
1 'polypeptide(L)' 'MILLLDFVQMKHGCYELPIVYGPTVVNICCLHQPNNFRILEISTHSL' A
#
# COMPACT_ATOMS: atom_id res chain seq x y z
N MET A 1 -6.72 -14.76 -7.23
CA MET A 1 -5.99 -13.79 -8.09
C MET A 1 -5.63 -12.61 -7.22
N ILE A 2 -4.34 -12.24 -7.15
CA ILE A 2 -3.88 -11.02 -6.45
C ILE A 2 -3.51 -10.03 -7.55
N LEU A 3 -4.13 -8.85 -7.55
CA LEU A 3 -3.78 -7.76 -8.46
C LEU A 3 -3.07 -6.68 -7.66
N LEU A 4 -1.83 -6.37 -8.01
CA LEU A 4 -1.11 -5.21 -7.48
C LEU A 4 -1.47 -4.01 -8.35
N LEU A 5 -2.05 -2.98 -7.76
CA LEU A 5 -2.33 -1.72 -8.46
C LEU A 5 -1.06 -0.84 -8.47
N ASP A 6 -1.04 0.17 -9.35
CA ASP A 6 0.10 1.07 -9.48
C ASP A 6 0.48 1.69 -8.12
N PHE A 7 1.78 1.72 -7.84
CA PHE A 7 2.33 2.30 -6.62
C PHE A 7 2.07 3.81 -6.59
N VAL A 8 1.39 4.29 -5.55
CA VAL A 8 1.14 5.72 -5.38
C VAL A 8 2.17 6.27 -4.40
N GLN A 9 3.13 7.06 -4.91
CA GLN A 9 4.07 7.77 -4.04
C GLN A 9 3.39 9.00 -3.46
N MET A 10 3.25 9.02 -2.13
CA MET A 10 2.88 10.19 -1.36
C MET A 10 4.10 11.08 -1.07
N LYS A 11 3.85 12.29 -0.53
CA LYS A 11 4.92 13.22 -0.16
C LYS A 11 5.86 12.62 0.90
N HIS A 12 7.12 13.07 0.92
CA HIS A 12 8.14 12.73 1.92
C HIS A 12 8.51 11.24 2.02
N GLY A 13 8.49 10.50 0.90
CA GLY A 13 8.87 9.08 0.89
C GLY A 13 7.79 8.17 1.48
N CYS A 14 6.57 8.65 1.70
CA CYS A 14 5.43 7.80 1.97
C CYS A 14 4.94 7.16 0.66
N TYR A 15 4.44 5.93 0.72
CA TYR A 15 3.89 5.18 -0.41
C TYR A 15 2.62 4.47 0.04
N GLU A 16 1.62 4.46 -0.83
CA GLU A 16 0.47 3.58 -0.70
C GLU A 16 0.60 2.44 -1.70
N LEU A 17 0.39 1.22 -1.21
CA LEU A 17 0.37 0.01 -2.00
C LEU A 17 -1.02 -0.62 -1.93
N PRO A 18 -1.88 -0.39 -2.94
CA PRO A 18 -3.18 -1.03 -3.03
C PRO A 18 -3.04 -2.44 -3.60
N ILE A 19 -3.55 -3.43 -2.87
CA ILE A 19 -3.56 -4.85 -3.25
C ILE A 19 -5.02 -5.32 -3.31
N VAL A 20 -5.45 -5.83 -4.46
CA VAL A 20 -6.80 -6.40 -4.61
C VAL A 20 -6.72 -7.92 -4.47
N TYR A 21 -7.48 -8.45 -3.50
CA TYR A 21 -7.64 -9.89 -3.27
C TYR A 21 -9.14 -10.23 -3.20
N GLY A 22 -9.68 -10.78 -4.29
CA GLY A 22 -11.13 -11.05 -4.38
C GLY A 22 -11.95 -9.75 -4.34
N PRO A 23 -13.02 -9.66 -3.51
CA PRO A 23 -13.81 -8.43 -3.34
C PRO A 23 -13.18 -7.43 -2.35
N THR A 24 -11.97 -7.71 -1.85
CA THR A 24 -11.31 -6.92 -0.81
C THR A 24 -10.13 -6.16 -1.40
N VAL A 25 -10.05 -4.87 -1.12
CA VAL A 25 -8.89 -4.01 -1.38
C VAL A 25 -8.15 -3.80 -0.07
N VAL A 26 -6.86 -4.08 -0.07
CA VAL A 26 -5.94 -3.86 1.05
C VAL A 26 -5.02 -2.71 0.68
N ASN A 27 -5.08 -1.61 1.43
CA ASN A 27 -4.15 -0.50 1.28
C ASN A 27 -3.07 -0.59 2.34
N ILE A 28 -1.82 -0.61 1.90
CA ILE A 28 -0.66 -0.58 2.80
C ILE A 28 0.01 0.78 2.68
N CYS A 29 -0.08 1.59 3.73
CA CYS A 29 0.67 2.82 3.85
C CYS A 29 2.06 2.50 4.41
N CYS A 30 3.10 2.88 3.70
CA CYS A 30 4.48 2.62 4.07
C CYS A 30 5.35 3.87 3.89
N LEU A 31 6.43 3.93 4.64
CA LEU A 31 7.47 4.95 4.52
C LEU A 31 8.72 4.28 3.98
N HIS A 32 9.17 4.71 2.81
CA HIS A 32 10.43 4.32 2.22
C HIS A 32 11.48 5.40 2.51
N GLN A 33 12.46 5.01 3.31
CA GLN A 33 13.71 5.73 3.51
C GLN A 33 14.82 4.96 2.79
N PRO A 34 15.93 5.59 2.36
CA PRO A 34 16.92 5.00 1.45
C PRO A 34 17.57 3.67 1.90
N ASN A 35 17.35 3.21 3.13
CA ASN A 35 17.76 1.89 3.64
C ASN A 35 16.71 1.22 4.54
N ASN A 36 15.51 1.79 4.65
CA ASN A 36 14.52 1.33 5.60
C ASN A 36 13.12 1.41 5.00
N PHE A 37 12.38 0.31 5.12
CA PHE A 37 10.99 0.23 4.72
C PHE A 37 10.15 -0.02 5.97
N ARG A 38 9.30 0.95 6.32
CA ARG A 38 8.45 0.86 7.49
C ARG A 38 6.99 0.85 7.07
N ILE A 39 6.26 -0.18 7.44
CA ILE A 39 4.80 -0.20 7.34
C ILE A 39 4.25 0.73 8.42
N LEU A 40 3.42 1.69 8.01
CA LEU A 40 2.76 2.64 8.90
C LEU A 40 1.36 2.16 9.26
N GLU A 41 0.60 1.72 8.25
CA GLU A 41 -0.80 1.32 8.40
C GLU A 41 -1.17 0.28 7.35
N ILE A 42 -2.07 -0.64 7.72
CA ILE A 42 -2.72 -1.58 6.81
C ILE A 42 -4.22 -1.42 7.01
N SER A 43 -4.92 -1.00 5.96
CA SER A 43 -6.37 -0.86 5.97
C SER A 43 -7.00 -1.77 4.91
N THR A 44 -8.21 -2.23 5.19
CA THR A 44 -8.96 -3.11 4.29
C THR A 44 -10.32 -2.52 4.01
N HIS A 45 -10.69 -2.46 2.74
CA HIS A 45 -12.00 -2.01 2.28
C HIS A 45 -12.63 -3.13 1.44
N SER A 46 -13.88 -3.49 1.73
CA SER A 46 -14.67 -4.34 0.83
C SER A 46 -15.30 -3.46 -0.25
N LEU A 47 -15.21 -3.88 -1.51
CA LEU A 47 -15.90 -3.25 -2.63
C LEU A 47 -17.42 -3.44 -2.53
#